data_AF-A0A0B7HRR6-F1
#
_entry.id   AF-A0A0B7HRR6-F1
#
_cell.length_a   1.000
_cell.length_b   1.000
_cell.length_c   1.000
_cell.angle_alpha   90.00
_cell.angle_beta   90.00
_cell.angle_gamma   90.00
#
_symmetry.space_group_name_H-M   'P 1'
#
loop_
_entity.id
_entity.type
_entity.pdbx_description
1 polymer ?
#
loop_
_entity_poly.entity_id
_entity_poly.type
_entity_poly.pdbx_seq_one_letter_code
_entity_poly.pdbx_strand_id
1 'polypeptide(L)'
;MKHLEFYAQKLQKSLEEIKGVSNVLNYNTSTTINFSFWFENYEVFNEIDKQLPKDWYVSFLQRDKIAVLKYYISEEQQQYLTDEYLMSLNAK
;
A
#
# COMPACT_ATOMS: atom_id res chain seq x y z
N MET A 1 -2.12 12.90 9.49
CA MET A 1 -1.32 11.72 9.08
C MET A 1 -1.87 10.41 9.61
N LYS A 2 -2.49 10.35 10.80
CA LYS A 2 -3.09 9.11 11.34
C LYS A 2 -4.07 8.42 10.39
N HIS A 3 -4.82 9.17 9.58
CA HIS A 3 -5.72 8.64 8.56
C HIS A 3 -4.97 7.92 7.42
N LEU A 4 -3.87 8.48 6.93
CA LEU A 4 -2.99 7.84 5.94
C LEU A 4 -2.28 6.63 6.53
N GLU A 5 -1.81 6.70 7.78
CA GLU A 5 -1.21 5.57 8.47
C GLU A 5 -2.21 4.42 8.62
N PHE A 6 -3.44 4.72 9.01
CA PHE A 6 -4.53 3.76 9.11
C PHE A 6 -4.82 3.09 7.75
N TYR A 7 -4.92 3.88 6.68
CA TYR A 7 -5.15 3.34 5.34
C TYR A 7 -3.96 2.50 4.84
N ALA A 8 -2.73 2.99 5.04
CA ALA A 8 -1.52 2.25 4.69
C ALA A 8 -1.39 0.92 5.45
N GLN A 9 -1.85 0.85 6.71
CA GLN A 9 -1.89 -0.40 7.46
C GLN A 9 -2.86 -1.41 6.86
N LYS A 10 -4.02 -0.97 6.33
CA LYS A 10 -4.95 -1.86 5.63
C LYS A 10 -4.30 -2.45 4.37
N LEU A 11 -3.68 -1.59 3.58
CA LEU A 11 -2.99 -1.99 2.35
C LEU A 11 -1.79 -2.89 2.63
N GLN A 12 -1.05 -2.62 3.70
CA GLN A 12 0.06 -3.46 4.14
C GLN A 12 -0.43 -4.87 4.47
N LYS A 13 -1.54 -5.01 5.21
CA LYS A 13 -2.12 -6.33 5.50
C LYS A 13 -2.50 -7.08 4.22
N SER A 14 -3.14 -6.40 3.27
CA SER A 14 -3.46 -7.00 1.97
C SER A 14 -2.19 -7.46 1.23
N LEU A 15 -1.11 -6.67 1.25
CA LEU A 15 0.18 -7.09 0.68
C LEU A 15 0.77 -8.31 1.39
N GLU A 16 0.73 -8.34 2.71
CA GLU A 16 1.26 -9.44 3.54
C GLU A 16 0.48 -10.76 3.35
N GLU A 17 -0.77 -10.70 2.90
CA GLU A 17 -1.61 -11.86 2.58
C GLU A 17 -1.31 -12.47 1.20
N ILE A 18 -0.60 -11.74 0.31
CA ILE A 18 -0.27 -12.23 -1.02
C ILE A 18 0.85 -13.27 -0.94
N LYS A 19 0.55 -14.50 -1.34
CA LYS A 19 1.55 -15.58 -1.41
C LYS A 19 2.73 -15.17 -2.29
N GLY A 20 3.94 -15.29 -1.75
CA GLY A 20 5.17 -14.92 -2.42
C GLY A 20 5.58 -13.46 -2.22
N VAL A 21 4.82 -12.67 -1.47
CA VAL A 21 5.26 -11.37 -0.91
C VAL A 21 5.80 -11.59 0.50
N SER A 22 6.92 -10.92 0.85
CA SER A 22 7.51 -10.99 2.19
C SER A 22 8.25 -9.70 2.55
N ASN A 23 8.52 -9.51 3.84
CA ASN A 23 9.26 -8.37 4.37
C ASN A 23 8.69 -7.02 3.89
N VAL A 24 7.38 -6.83 4.03
CA VAL A 24 6.70 -5.59 3.66
C VAL A 24 7.12 -4.47 4.62
N LEU A 25 7.72 -3.42 4.06
CA LEU A 25 8.11 -2.20 4.76
C LEU A 25 7.32 -1.03 4.22
N ASN A 26 6.78 -0.19 5.10
CA ASN A 26 6.10 1.04 4.74
C ASN A 26 6.96 2.28 5.03
N TYR A 27 6.91 3.29 4.16
CA TYR A 27 7.61 4.55 4.37
C TYR A 27 6.84 5.69 3.70
N ASN A 28 5.79 6.14 4.39
CA ASN A 28 4.81 7.07 3.85
C ASN A 28 5.24 8.53 4.03
N THR A 29 4.74 9.38 3.15
CA THR A 29 4.77 10.84 3.29
C THR A 29 3.35 11.36 3.49
N SER A 30 3.19 12.68 3.62
CA SER A 30 1.86 13.31 3.69
C SER A 30 1.02 13.11 2.43
N THR A 31 1.62 12.78 1.28
CA THR A 31 0.93 12.71 -0.03
C THR A 31 1.18 11.40 -0.77
N THR A 32 1.91 10.46 -0.18
CA THR A 32 2.32 9.23 -0.87
C THR A 32 2.43 8.07 0.10
N ILE A 33 1.80 6.96 -0.25
CA ILE A 33 1.99 5.67 0.41
C ILE A 33 3.05 4.90 -0.37
N ASN A 34 4.09 4.44 0.34
CA ASN A 34 5.15 3.64 -0.27
C ASN A 34 5.30 2.32 0.44
N PHE A 35 5.44 1.25 -0.35
CA PHE A 35 5.80 -0.08 0.14
C PHE A 35 7.08 -0.55 -0.52
N SER A 36 7.92 -1.25 0.23
CA SER A 36 9.01 -2.07 -0.29
C SER A 36 8.82 -3.49 0.21
N PHE A 37 8.94 -4.48 -0.66
CA PHE A 37 8.84 -5.88 -0.27
C PHE A 37 9.66 -6.78 -1.19
N TRP A 38 9.94 -7.96 -0.69
CA TRP A 38 10.54 -9.05 -1.45
C TRP A 38 9.45 -9.85 -2.13
N PHE A 39 9.71 -10.28 -3.37
CA PHE A 39 8.78 -11.12 -4.12
C PHE A 39 9.44 -12.40 -4.64
N GLU A 40 8.68 -13.50 -4.69
CA GLU A 40 9.18 -14.79 -5.17
C GLU A 40 9.28 -14.84 -6.71
N ASN A 41 8.22 -14.38 -7.39
CA ASN A 41 8.09 -14.38 -8.85
C ASN A 41 7.20 -13.20 -9.31
N TYR A 42 7.14 -12.93 -10.61
CA TYR A 42 6.36 -11.80 -11.15
C TYR A 42 4.83 -12.03 -11.18
N GLU A 43 4.34 -13.23 -10.87
CA GLU A 43 2.90 -13.49 -10.81
C GLU A 43 2.24 -12.81 -9.61
N VAL A 44 3.01 -12.47 -8.56
CA VAL A 44 2.49 -11.74 -7.39
C VAL A 44 1.85 -10.41 -7.79
N PHE A 45 2.31 -9.77 -8.87
CA PHE A 45 1.78 -8.47 -9.31
C PHE A 45 0.35 -8.61 -9.88
N ASN A 46 -0.05 -9.79 -10.35
CA ASN A 46 -1.44 -10.05 -10.74
C ASN A 46 -2.38 -10.05 -9.53
N GLU A 47 -1.90 -10.48 -8.37
CA GLU A 47 -2.68 -10.44 -7.12
C GLU A 47 -2.67 -9.04 -6.50
N ILE A 48 -1.55 -8.32 -6.59
CA ILE A 48 -1.44 -6.92 -6.17
C ILE A 48 -2.47 -6.06 -6.91
N ASP A 49 -2.57 -6.20 -8.25
CA ASP A 49 -3.53 -5.44 -9.07
C ASP A 49 -5.01 -5.72 -8.71
N LYS A 50 -5.30 -6.86 -8.08
CA LYS A 50 -6.67 -7.21 -7.64
C LYS A 50 -7.00 -6.68 -6.25
N GLN A 51 -6.01 -6.63 -5.36
CA GLN A 51 -6.22 -6.35 -3.94
C GLN A 51 -5.93 -4.91 -3.54
N LEU A 52 -5.05 -4.23 -4.28
CA LEU A 52 -4.70 -2.84 -4.03
C LEU A 52 -5.52 -1.91 -4.94
N PRO A 53 -5.59 -0.60 -4.60
CA PRO A 53 -6.14 0.43 -5.48
C PRO A 53 -5.54 0.39 -6.89
N LYS A 54 -6.11 1.11 -7.84
CA LYS A 54 -5.50 1.25 -9.17
C LYS A 54 -4.39 2.30 -9.16
N ASP A 55 -3.62 2.37 -10.24
CA ASP A 55 -2.66 3.45 -10.51
C ASP A 55 -1.45 3.52 -9.57
N TRP A 56 -1.00 2.35 -9.07
CA TRP A 56 0.28 2.26 -8.38
C TRP A 56 1.43 2.33 -9.37
N TYR A 57 2.46 3.09 -9.01
CA TYR A 57 3.74 3.00 -9.68
C TYR A 57 4.55 1.85 -9.10
N VAL A 58 5.09 0.98 -9.95
CA VAL A 58 5.90 -0.18 -9.57
C VAL A 58 7.34 0.03 -10.06
N SER A 59 8.30 -0.15 -9.17
CA SER A 59 9.74 -0.14 -9.47
C SER A 59 10.38 -1.44 -9.02
N PHE A 60 11.22 -2.02 -9.88
CA PHE A 60 11.94 -3.27 -9.61
C PHE A 60 13.42 -3.01 -9.35
N LEU A 61 13.90 -3.45 -8.19
CA LEU A 61 15.33 -3.57 -7.92
C LEU A 61 15.75 -5.00 -8.30
N GLN A 62 15.96 -5.21 -9.60
CA GLN A 62 16.08 -6.54 -10.22
C GLN A 62 17.15 -7.45 -9.61
N ARG A 63 18.20 -6.88 -9.00
CA ARG A 63 19.29 -7.66 -8.37
C ARG A 63 18.81 -8.48 -7.18
N ASP A 64 17.77 -8.01 -6.49
CA ASP A 64 17.39 -8.49 -5.17
C ASP A 64 15.95 -9.02 -5.10
N LYS A 65 15.20 -9.11 -6.22
CA LYS A 65 13.75 -9.41 -6.20
C LYS A 65 12.99 -8.53 -5.18
N ILE A 66 13.37 -7.26 -5.12
CA ILE A 66 12.68 -6.25 -4.31
C ILE A 66 11.84 -5.40 -5.24
N ALA A 67 10.58 -5.19 -4.86
CA ALA A 67 9.68 -4.26 -5.52
C ALA A 67 9.34 -3.10 -4.60
N VAL A 68 9.22 -1.93 -5.22
CA VAL A 68 8.75 -0.70 -4.58
C VAL A 68 7.43 -0.30 -5.24
N LEU A 69 6.39 -0.19 -4.43
CA LEU A 69 5.10 0.36 -4.85
C LEU A 69 4.96 1.78 -4.31
N LYS A 70 4.44 2.68 -5.16
CA LYS A 70 4.12 4.05 -4.78
C LYS A 70 2.71 4.40 -5.21
N TYR A 71 1.94 4.98 -4.30
CA TYR A 71 0.60 5.48 -4.56
C TYR A 71 0.47 6.91 -4.11
N TYR A 72 0.19 7.78 -5.07
CA TYR A 72 0.00 9.19 -4.86
C TYR A 72 -1.43 9.44 -4.38
N ILE A 73 -1.55 10.17 -3.28
CA ILE A 73 -2.84 10.52 -2.70
C ILE A 73 -3.18 11.94 -3.15
N SER A 74 -4.21 12.06 -3.99
CA SER A 74 -4.82 13.33 -4.38
C SER A 74 -5.52 14.00 -3.20
N GLU A 75 -5.83 15.30 -3.31
CA GLU A 75 -6.57 16.04 -2.28
C GLU A 75 -7.96 15.45 -2.03
N GLU A 76 -8.65 15.01 -3.08
CA GLU A 76 -9.96 14.34 -2.95
C GLU A 76 -9.85 13.04 -2.14
N GLN A 77 -8.80 12.24 -2.41
CA GLN A 77 -8.54 11.02 -1.65
C GLN A 77 -8.13 11.33 -0.20
N GLN A 78 -7.42 12.42 0.07
CA GLN A 78 -7.11 12.83 1.45
C GLN A 78 -8.39 13.07 2.26
N GLN A 79 -9.37 13.75 1.67
CA GLN A 79 -10.64 14.01 2.34
C GLN A 79 -11.39 12.69 2.60
N TYR A 80 -11.52 11.84 1.58
CA TYR A 80 -12.16 10.53 1.71
C TYR A 80 -11.52 9.68 2.82
N LEU A 81 -10.18 9.57 2.84
CA LEU A 81 -9.46 8.78 3.84
C LEU A 81 -9.58 9.38 5.25
N THR A 82 -9.70 10.70 5.35
CA THR A 82 -9.94 11.38 6.63
C THR A 82 -11.31 10.97 7.18
N ASP A 83 -12.34 10.99 6.34
CA ASP A 83 -13.70 10.63 6.73
C ASP A 83 -13.78 9.15 7.13
N GLU A 84 -13.16 8.26 6.35
CA GLU A 84 -13.07 6.83 6.65
C GLU A 84 -12.39 6.57 8.01
N TYR A 85 -11.30 7.29 8.30
CA TYR A 85 -10.62 7.20 9.58
C TYR A 85 -11.50 7.69 10.73
N LEU A 86 -12.18 8.83 10.59
CA LEU A 86 -13.09 9.35 11.61
C LEU A 86 -14.26 8.38 11.91
N MET A 87 -14.84 7.77 10.86
CA MET A 87 -15.86 6.75 11.03
C MET A 87 -15.33 5.53 11.80
N SER A 88 -14.09 5.10 11.53
CA SER A 88 -13.46 3.98 12.22
C SER A 88 -13.25 4.21 13.72
N LEU A 89 -13.09 5.46 14.14
CA LEU A 89 -12.97 5.82 15.55
C LEU A 89 -14.30 5.78 16.28
N ASN A 90 -15.39 6.13 15.59
CA ASN A 90 -16.74 6.18 16.16
C ASN A 90 -17.47 4.83 16.14
N ALA A 91 -16.90 3.83 15.46
CA ALA A 91 -17.43 2.45 15.40
C ALA A 91 -17.00 1.59 16.60
N LYS A 92 -16.33 2.17 17.60
CA LYS A 92 -15.93 1.54 18.86
C LYS A 92 -16.76 2.07 20.01
#